data_AF-A0A1A1VDT7-F1
#
_entry.id   AF-A0A1A1VDT7-F1
#
_cell.length_a   1.000
_cell.length_b   1.000
_cell.length_c   1.000
_cell.angle_alpha   90.00
_cell.angle_beta   90.00
_cell.angle_gamma   90.00
#
_symmetry.space_group_name_H-M   'P 1'
#
loop_
_entity.id
_entity.type
_entity.pdbx_description
1 polymer ?
#
loop_
_entity_poly.entity_id
_entity_poly.type
_entity_poly.pdbx_seq_one_letter_code
_entity_poly.pdbx_strand_id
1 'polypeptide(L)'
;MPDEPATDGAPDAGYDNAGVPTFESVRDKIEARYATAQGSAELDAETPEGQAVAEEYDERRRAAAERLAQIRESMRHGDDT
;
A
#
# COMPACT_ATOMS: atom_id res chain seq x y z
N MET A 1 -25.27 -47.02 25.12
CA MET A 1 -24.41 -46.72 23.96
C MET A 1 -24.92 -45.43 23.36
N PRO A 2 -24.09 -44.46 22.94
CA PRO A 2 -22.67 -44.63 22.61
C PRO A 2 -21.78 -43.48 23.11
N ASP A 3 -20.48 -43.68 22.91
CA ASP A 3 -19.41 -42.70 22.99
C ASP A 3 -19.78 -41.36 22.33
N GLU A 4 -19.41 -40.26 22.97
CA GLU A 4 -19.33 -38.95 22.31
C GLU A 4 -18.41 -39.12 21.08
N PRO A 5 -18.84 -38.74 19.86
CA PRO A 5 -17.94 -38.82 18.73
C PRO A 5 -16.78 -37.87 19.00
N ALA A 6 -15.59 -38.45 19.13
CA ALA A 6 -14.35 -37.71 18.99
C ALA A 6 -14.48 -36.87 17.71
N THR A 7 -14.29 -35.56 17.85
CA THR A 7 -14.14 -34.64 16.72
C THR A 7 -12.79 -34.94 16.05
N ASP A 8 -12.69 -36.12 15.45
CA ASP A 8 -11.60 -36.52 14.58
C ASP A 8 -11.66 -35.65 13.32
N GLY A 9 -10.69 -34.74 13.20
CA GLY A 9 -10.29 -34.18 11.91
C GLY A 9 -11.35 -33.39 11.16
N ALA A 10 -11.89 -32.32 11.76
CA ALA A 10 -12.33 -31.22 10.90
C ALA A 10 -11.06 -30.69 10.20
N PRO A 11 -10.94 -30.73 8.86
CA PRO A 11 -9.86 -30.04 8.18
C PRO A 11 -9.82 -28.60 8.71
N ASP A 12 -8.65 -28.10 9.09
CA ASP A 12 -8.46 -26.67 9.30
C ASP A 12 -9.11 -25.98 8.11
N ALA A 13 -10.03 -25.04 8.32
CA ALA A 13 -11.08 -24.69 7.33
C ALA A 13 -10.55 -24.25 5.96
N GLY A 14 -9.23 -24.05 5.82
CA GLY A 14 -8.53 -23.80 4.56
C GLY A 14 -7.56 -24.85 4.04
N TYR A 15 -7.42 -26.04 4.64
CA TYR A 15 -6.49 -27.10 4.20
C TYR A 15 -7.18 -28.46 4.11
N ASP A 16 -6.81 -29.29 3.14
CA ASP A 16 -7.30 -30.67 3.05
C ASP A 16 -6.59 -31.61 4.04
N ASN A 17 -7.00 -32.88 4.07
CA ASN A 17 -6.43 -33.89 4.97
C ASN A 17 -4.93 -34.18 4.71
N ALA A 18 -4.40 -33.82 3.55
CA ALA A 18 -2.97 -33.92 3.23
C ALA A 18 -2.20 -32.64 3.59
N GLY A 19 -2.88 -31.62 4.14
CA GLY A 19 -2.31 -30.33 4.50
C GLY A 19 -2.14 -29.39 3.31
N VAL A 20 -2.78 -29.66 2.17
CA VAL A 20 -2.73 -28.79 0.98
C VAL A 20 -3.84 -27.73 1.09
N PRO A 21 -3.56 -26.44 0.83
CA PRO A 21 -4.60 -25.41 0.83
C PRO A 21 -5.74 -25.75 -0.15
N THR A 22 -6.98 -25.59 0.29
CA THR A 22 -8.13 -25.70 -0.60
C THR A 22 -8.18 -24.51 -1.57
N PHE A 23 -8.85 -24.68 -2.71
CA PHE A 23 -9.02 -23.58 -3.66
C PHE A 23 -9.73 -22.38 -3.02
N GLU A 24 -10.79 -22.65 -2.26
CA GLU A 24 -11.57 -21.62 -1.56
C GLU A 24 -10.69 -20.79 -0.61
N SER A 25 -9.82 -21.44 0.18
CA SER A 25 -8.96 -20.72 1.12
C SER A 25 -7.91 -19.84 0.43
N VAL A 26 -7.38 -20.28 -0.71
CA VAL A 26 -6.46 -19.49 -1.52
C VAL A 26 -7.19 -18.30 -2.14
N ARG A 27 -8.40 -18.50 -2.68
CA ARG A 27 -9.22 -17.43 -3.25
C ARG A 27 -9.54 -16.38 -2.18
N ASP A 28 -10.09 -16.80 -1.05
CA ASP A 28 -10.50 -15.89 0.03
C ASP A 28 -9.29 -15.10 0.58
N LYS A 29 -8.11 -15.74 0.67
CA LYS A 29 -6.86 -15.07 1.07
C LYS A 29 -6.39 -14.03 0.06
N ILE A 30 -6.55 -14.30 -1.24
CA ILE A 30 -6.21 -13.34 -2.31
C ILE A 30 -7.17 -12.16 -2.26
N GLU A 31 -8.47 -12.41 -2.14
CA GLU A 31 -9.49 -11.36 -2.05
C GLU A 31 -9.28 -10.48 -0.82
N ALA A 32 -9.00 -11.07 0.34
CA ALA A 32 -8.70 -10.32 1.55
C ALA A 32 -7.46 -9.43 1.38
N ARG A 33 -6.36 -9.97 0.83
CA ARG A 33 -5.14 -9.19 0.57
C ARG A 33 -5.37 -8.07 -0.44
N TYR A 34 -6.14 -8.34 -1.49
CA TYR A 34 -6.48 -7.34 -2.48
C TYR A 34 -7.31 -6.21 -1.86
N ALA A 35 -8.34 -6.54 -1.08
CA ALA A 35 -9.16 -5.56 -0.38
C ALA A 35 -8.34 -4.71 0.60
N THR A 36 -7.43 -5.31 1.36
CA THR A 36 -6.51 -4.57 2.25
C THR A 36 -5.56 -3.66 1.46
N ALA A 37 -4.98 -4.15 0.36
CA ALA A 37 -4.04 -3.37 -0.45
C ALA A 37 -4.70 -2.14 -1.10
N GLN A 38 -6.00 -2.19 -1.41
CA GLN A 38 -6.72 -1.04 -1.94
C GLN A 38 -6.73 0.15 -0.95
N GLY A 39 -6.78 -0.11 0.37
CA GLY A 39 -6.83 0.94 1.39
C GLY A 39 -5.51 1.17 2.13
N SER A 40 -4.51 0.30 1.98
CA SER A 40 -3.27 0.39 2.76
C SER A 40 -2.45 1.64 2.42
N ALA A 41 -2.44 2.05 1.14
CA ALA A 41 -1.70 3.24 0.71
C ALA A 41 -2.22 4.54 1.36
N GLU A 42 -3.52 4.64 1.61
CA GLU A 42 -4.12 5.79 2.30
C GLU A 42 -3.68 5.81 3.78
N LEU A 43 -3.73 4.66 4.45
CA LEU A 43 -3.27 4.53 5.84
C LEU A 43 -1.77 4.80 5.99
N ASP A 44 -0.96 4.29 5.06
CA ASP A 44 0.49 4.51 5.04
C ASP A 44 0.81 5.99 4.84
N ALA A 45 0.04 6.70 4.00
CA ALA A 45 0.20 8.14 3.77
C ALA A 45 -0.17 9.00 5.00
N GLU A 46 -1.09 8.52 5.84
CA GLU A 46 -1.48 9.21 7.09
C GLU A 46 -0.49 9.02 8.24
N THR A 47 0.47 8.12 8.11
CA THR A 47 1.54 7.95 9.12
C THR A 47 2.45 9.19 9.20
N PRO A 48 3.10 9.44 10.35
CA PRO A 48 4.08 10.53 10.46
C PRO A 48 5.19 10.45 9.40
N GLU A 49 5.67 9.24 9.11
CA GLU A 49 6.67 8.99 8.08
C GLU A 49 6.14 9.29 6.67
N GLY A 50 4.89 8.89 6.38
CA GLY A 50 4.20 9.19 5.12
C GLY A 50 4.04 10.69 4.90
N GLN A 51 3.65 11.43 5.95
CA GLN A 51 3.55 12.89 5.91
C GLN A 51 4.90 13.56 5.68
N ALA A 52 5.96 13.11 6.35
CA ALA A 52 7.30 13.68 6.18
C ALA A 52 7.83 13.52 4.74
N VAL A 53 7.59 12.37 4.11
CA VAL A 53 7.97 12.14 2.70
C VAL A 53 7.19 13.05 1.74
N ALA A 54 5.90 13.26 2.02
CA ALA A 54 5.07 14.16 1.23
C ALA A 54 5.56 15.63 1.37
N GLU A 55 5.91 16.06 2.58
CA GLU A 55 6.46 17.39 2.84
C GLU A 55 7.78 17.61 2.10
N GLU A 56 8.73 16.67 2.21
CA GLU A 56 10.01 16.75 1.48
C GLU A 56 9.80 16.87 -0.04
N TYR A 57 8.85 16.10 -0.58
CA TYR A 57 8.51 16.16 -2.00
C TYR A 57 7.99 17.54 -2.41
N ASP A 58 7.09 18.12 -1.61
CA ASP A 58 6.51 19.44 -1.85
C ASP A 58 7.54 20.56 -1.71
N GLU A 59 8.41 20.50 -0.72
CA GLU A 59 9.53 21.42 -0.55
C GLU A 59 10.44 21.39 -1.79
N ARG A 60 10.82 20.20 -2.24
CA ARG A 60 11.65 20.02 -3.44
C ARG A 60 10.96 20.57 -4.68
N ARG A 61 9.66 20.33 -4.83
CA ARG A 61 8.85 20.85 -5.95
C ARG A 61 8.81 22.38 -5.93
N ARG A 62 8.62 22.99 -4.76
CA ARG A 62 8.63 24.44 -4.58
C ARG A 62 9.99 25.04 -4.92
N ALA A 63 11.07 24.48 -4.39
CA ALA A 63 12.43 24.92 -4.68
C ALA A 63 12.75 24.85 -6.18
N ALA A 64 12.34 23.77 -6.86
CA ALA A 64 12.49 23.64 -8.30
C ALA A 64 11.69 24.71 -9.07
N ALA A 65 10.45 24.99 -8.66
CA ALA A 65 9.60 26.01 -9.27
C ALA A 65 10.19 27.42 -9.10
N GLU A 66 10.67 27.75 -7.90
CA GLU A 66 11.34 29.02 -7.61
C GLU A 66 12.61 29.18 -8.45
N ARG A 67 13.40 28.12 -8.59
CA ARG A 67 14.61 28.14 -9.43
C ARG A 67 14.28 28.36 -10.91
N LEU A 68 13.23 27.71 -11.42
CA LEU A 68 12.77 27.92 -12.79
C LEU A 68 12.27 29.35 -13.01
N ALA A 69 11.58 29.95 -12.03
CA ALA A 69 11.16 31.34 -12.11
C ALA A 69 12.36 32.30 -12.20
N GLN A 70 13.38 32.10 -11.37
CA GLN A 70 14.62 32.88 -11.44
C GLN A 70 15.31 32.79 -12.80
N ILE A 71 15.38 31.59 -13.39
CA ILE A 71 15.97 31.39 -14.72
C ILE A 71 15.20 32.18 -15.78
N ARG A 72 13.86 32.09 -15.79
CA ARG A 72 13.03 32.85 -16.75
C ARG A 72 13.24 34.36 -16.61
N GLU A 73 13.31 34.85 -15.37
CA GLU A 73 13.55 36.26 -15.11
C GLU A 73 14.93 36.72 -15.60
N SER A 74 15.97 35.90 -15.40
CA SER A 74 17.32 36.20 -15.89
C SER A 74 17.40 36.22 -17.43
N MET A 75 16.65 35.36 -18.12
CA MET A 75 16.59 35.36 -19.58
C MET A 75 15.92 36.63 -20.09
N ARG A 76 14.80 37.03 -19.47
CA ARG A 76 14.06 38.25 -19.85
C ARG A 76 14.90 39.52 -19.64
N HIS A 77 15.61 39.63 -18.52
CA HIS A 77 16.48 40.79 -18.27
C HIS A 77 17.71 40.84 -19.18
N GLY A 78 18.23 39.68 -19.61
CA GLY A 78 19.37 39.62 -20.52
C GLY A 78 19.04 40.05 -21.96
N ASP A 79 17.77 39.99 -22.36
CA ASP A 79 17.30 40.46 -23.66
C ASP A 79 17.07 41.99 -23.72
N ASP A 80 16.94 42.66 -22.55
CA ASP A 80 16.67 44.11 -22.43
C ASP A 80 17.97 44.98 -22.35
N THR A 81 19.15 44.37 -22.44
CA THR A 81 20.48 45.05 -22.49
C THR A 81 21.23 44.72 -23.77
#